data_AF-A0A8X6UGH3-F1
#
_entry.id   AF-A0A8X6UGH3-F1
#
_cell.length_a   1.000
_cell.length_b   1.000
_cell.length_c   1.000
_cell.angle_alpha   90.00
_cell.angle_beta   90.00
_cell.angle_gamma   90.00
#
_symmetry.space_group_name_H-M   'P 1'
#
loop_
_entity.id
_entity.type
_entity.pdbx_description
1 polymer ?
#
loop_
_entity_poly.entity_id
_entity_poly.type
_entity_poly.pdbx_seq_one_letter_code
_entity_poly.pdbx_strand_id
1 'polypeptide(L)'
;MYFDADLYDRRQPLDSVIHFLTVTLKELNWNDGRKNVVMDVGCGPGNTTIEWILPLFSNLDKLIALDSLPSMIEIATAKNCHPKVEYYIADFNDRSAVERWKGEITKLISVNCFHWLKDQEKCFQLVYNLLQPGGEAACYFLLGSYFYDAMIQIKSDPKWKDHLEALMTISSTDATCTGVHHHFWQIFSSATDKVLS
;
A
#
# COMPACT_ATOMS: atom_id res chain seq x y z
N MET A 1 9.14 4.09 11.37
CA MET A 1 8.97 5.44 10.79
C MET A 1 7.89 6.18 11.58
N TYR A 2 8.12 7.43 11.96
CA TYR A 2 7.10 8.27 12.61
C TYR A 2 6.40 9.11 11.55
N PHE A 3 5.08 8.97 11.42
CA PHE A 3 4.25 9.85 10.62
C PHE A 3 3.32 10.63 11.55
N ASP A 4 3.33 11.95 11.42
CA ASP A 4 2.32 12.80 12.04
C ASP A 4 1.01 12.64 11.27
N ALA A 5 0.05 11.94 11.89
CA ALA A 5 -1.20 11.56 11.25
C ALA A 5 -2.07 12.79 10.91
N ASP A 6 -2.06 13.83 11.74
CA ASP A 6 -2.80 15.07 11.48
C ASP A 6 -2.21 15.88 10.32
N LEU A 7 -0.88 15.89 10.18
CA LEU A 7 -0.23 16.51 9.03
C LEU A 7 -0.49 15.72 7.75
N TYR A 8 -0.48 14.40 7.82
CA TYR A 8 -0.72 13.53 6.67
C TYR A 8 -2.17 13.60 6.20
N ASP A 9 -3.14 13.64 7.13
CA ASP A 9 -4.57 13.79 6.84
C ASP A 9 -4.89 15.03 5.99
N ARG A 10 -4.17 16.13 6.22
CA ARG A 10 -4.37 17.38 5.46
C ARG A 10 -3.79 17.35 4.03
N ARG A 11 -3.05 16.31 3.65
CA ARG A 11 -2.43 16.24 2.33
C ARG A 11 -3.39 15.66 1.30
N GLN A 12 -3.49 16.35 0.17
CA GLN A 12 -4.11 15.80 -1.03
C GLN A 12 -3.13 14.84 -1.72
N PRO A 13 -3.63 13.76 -2.36
CA PRO A 13 -2.81 12.91 -3.19
C PRO A 13 -2.15 13.71 -4.32
N LEU A 14 -0.97 13.28 -4.77
CA LEU A 14 -0.32 13.87 -5.94
C LEU A 14 -1.17 13.65 -7.19
N ASP A 15 -1.10 14.56 -8.16
CA ASP A 15 -1.83 14.44 -9.44
C ASP A 15 -1.55 13.12 -10.15
N SER A 16 -0.34 12.57 -10.01
CA SER A 16 0.03 11.27 -10.57
C SER A 16 -0.67 10.09 -9.91
N VAL A 17 -0.97 10.19 -8.60
CA VAL A 17 -1.80 9.22 -7.87
C VAL A 17 -3.25 9.33 -8.33
N ILE A 18 -3.77 10.54 -8.46
CA ILE A 18 -5.13 10.78 -8.94
C ILE A 18 -5.28 10.24 -10.36
N HIS A 19 -4.32 10.51 -11.24
CA HIS A 19 -4.29 9.99 -12.61
C HIS A 19 -4.27 8.46 -12.62
N PHE A 20 -3.40 7.85 -11.82
CA PHE A 20 -3.35 6.40 -11.69
C PHE A 20 -4.71 5.82 -11.28
N LEU A 21 -5.33 6.32 -10.21
CA LEU A 21 -6.60 5.81 -9.71
C LEU A 21 -7.77 6.08 -10.67
N THR A 22 -7.82 7.25 -11.30
CA THR A 22 -9.03 7.70 -12.03
C THR A 22 -8.97 7.48 -13.53
N VAL A 23 -7.77 7.34 -14.12
CA VAL A 23 -7.55 7.15 -15.55
C VAL A 23 -6.98 5.76 -15.78
N THR A 24 -5.78 5.47 -15.26
CA THR A 24 -5.06 4.22 -15.56
C THR A 24 -5.87 2.98 -15.15
N LEU A 25 -6.41 2.93 -13.93
CA LEU A 25 -7.22 1.78 -13.50
C LEU A 25 -8.48 1.61 -14.35
N LYS A 26 -9.11 2.70 -14.81
CA LYS A 26 -10.28 2.61 -15.70
C LYS A 26 -9.91 2.05 -17.07
N GLU A 27 -8.80 2.50 -17.65
CA GLU A 27 -8.30 2.00 -18.94
C GLU A 27 -7.93 0.51 -18.87
N LEU A 28 -7.47 0.05 -17.70
CA LEU A 28 -7.21 -1.36 -17.41
C LEU A 28 -8.49 -2.16 -17.07
N ASN A 29 -9.68 -1.58 -17.24
CA ASN A 29 -10.96 -2.22 -16.96
C ASN A 29 -11.09 -2.79 -15.53
N TRP A 30 -10.52 -2.08 -14.54
CA TRP A 30 -10.49 -2.55 -13.15
C TRP A 30 -11.87 -2.73 -12.51
N ASN A 31 -12.87 -2.01 -12.99
CA ASN A 31 -14.27 -2.25 -12.67
C ASN A 31 -14.95 -2.99 -13.82
N ASP A 32 -14.87 -4.31 -13.76
CA ASP A 32 -15.50 -5.26 -14.67
C ASP A 32 -16.99 -5.52 -14.36
N GLY A 33 -17.59 -4.76 -13.44
CA GLY A 33 -18.98 -4.90 -13.00
C GLY A 33 -19.25 -6.09 -12.06
N ARG A 34 -18.24 -6.94 -11.79
CA ARG A 34 -18.40 -8.08 -10.89
C ARG A 34 -18.46 -7.62 -9.43
N LYS A 35 -18.96 -8.50 -8.57
CA LYS A 35 -18.97 -8.27 -7.13
C LYS A 35 -17.53 -8.26 -6.61
N ASN A 36 -17.11 -7.20 -5.90
CA ASN A 36 -15.74 -7.04 -5.45
C ASN A 36 -15.59 -7.03 -3.92
N VAL A 37 -14.54 -7.71 -3.44
CA VAL A 37 -13.97 -7.57 -2.09
C VAL A 37 -12.61 -6.95 -2.28
N VAL A 38 -12.48 -5.68 -1.87
CA VAL A 38 -11.33 -4.84 -2.15
C VAL A 38 -10.45 -4.73 -0.91
N MET A 39 -9.14 -4.82 -1.06
CA MET A 39 -8.19 -4.53 0.01
C MET A 39 -7.36 -3.29 -0.34
N ASP A 40 -7.30 -2.32 0.57
CA ASP A 40 -6.43 -1.14 0.48
C ASP A 40 -5.29 -1.29 1.51
N VAL A 41 -4.06 -1.48 1.03
CA VAL A 41 -2.88 -1.72 1.88
C VAL A 41 -2.07 -0.44 2.05
N GLY A 42 -1.94 0.00 3.29
CA GLY A 42 -1.35 1.29 3.66
C GLY A 42 -2.33 2.45 3.44
N CYS A 43 -3.57 2.28 3.93
CA CYS A 43 -4.65 3.24 3.69
C CYS A 43 -4.43 4.60 4.36
N GLY A 44 -3.48 4.70 5.31
CA GLY A 44 -3.24 5.89 6.09
C GLY A 44 -4.53 6.36 6.78
N PRO A 45 -4.83 7.67 6.78
CA PRO A 45 -6.02 8.23 7.42
C PRO A 45 -7.31 7.99 6.62
N GLY A 46 -7.29 7.21 5.53
CA GLY A 46 -8.50 6.78 4.81
C GLY A 46 -9.05 7.77 3.77
N ASN A 47 -8.50 8.98 3.63
CA ASN A 47 -8.97 9.96 2.64
C ASN A 47 -8.91 9.40 1.21
N THR A 48 -7.77 8.79 0.83
CA THR A 48 -7.62 8.16 -0.49
C THR A 48 -8.58 6.98 -0.67
N THR A 49 -8.79 6.20 0.38
CA THR A 49 -9.72 5.08 0.40
C THR A 49 -11.14 5.54 0.06
N ILE A 50 -11.64 6.60 0.68
CA ILE A 50 -13.02 7.08 0.49
C ILE A 50 -13.18 7.90 -0.79
N GLU A 51 -12.28 8.84 -1.06
CA GLU A 51 -12.46 9.78 -2.17
C GLU A 51 -12.15 9.16 -3.54
N TRP A 52 -11.19 8.22 -3.59
CA TRP A 52 -10.63 7.78 -4.87
C TRP A 52 -10.70 6.28 -5.11
N ILE A 53 -10.56 5.44 -4.08
CA ILE A 53 -10.61 3.97 -4.26
C ILE A 53 -12.05 3.46 -4.23
N LEU A 54 -12.83 3.84 -3.21
CA LEU A 54 -14.22 3.41 -3.03
C LEU A 54 -15.09 3.67 -4.28
N PRO A 55 -15.03 4.84 -4.94
CA PRO A 55 -15.87 5.13 -6.11
C PRO A 55 -15.51 4.35 -7.37
N LEU A 56 -14.37 3.66 -7.41
CA LEU A 56 -14.00 2.82 -8.55
C LEU A 56 -14.95 1.65 -8.73
N PHE A 57 -15.56 1.17 -7.64
CA PHE A 57 -16.29 -0.09 -7.62
C PHE A 57 -17.80 0.12 -7.48
N SER A 58 -18.51 -0.03 -8.61
CA SER A 58 -19.98 0.07 -8.65
C SER A 58 -20.68 -1.08 -7.92
N ASN A 59 -20.06 -2.27 -7.91
CA ASN A 59 -20.57 -3.47 -7.23
C ASN A 59 -19.60 -3.94 -6.12
N LEU A 60 -19.40 -3.08 -5.14
CA LEU A 60 -18.57 -3.36 -3.97
C LEU A 60 -19.38 -4.11 -2.90
N ASP A 61 -18.88 -5.27 -2.47
CA ASP A 61 -19.36 -5.97 -1.27
C ASP A 61 -18.76 -5.31 -0.03
N LYS A 62 -17.43 -5.22 -0.02
CA LYS A 62 -16.65 -4.82 1.14
C LYS A 62 -15.29 -4.27 0.71
N LEU A 63 -14.83 -3.24 1.41
CA LEU A 63 -13.49 -2.70 1.31
C LEU A 63 -12.80 -2.83 2.67
N ILE A 64 -11.69 -3.57 2.68
CA ILE A 64 -10.84 -3.81 3.85
C ILE A 64 -9.63 -2.88 3.74
N ALA A 65 -9.53 -1.89 4.60
CA ALA A 65 -8.47 -0.89 4.58
C ALA A 65 -7.51 -1.12 5.75
N LEU A 66 -6.23 -1.28 5.46
CA LEU A 66 -5.20 -1.69 6.41
C LEU A 66 -4.13 -0.60 6.54
N ASP A 67 -3.71 -0.31 7.76
CA ASP A 67 -2.48 0.44 8.02
C ASP A 67 -1.78 -0.10 9.28
N SER A 68 -0.46 -0.01 9.30
CA SER A 68 0.34 -0.46 10.45
C SER A 68 0.28 0.51 11.64
N LEU A 69 -0.10 1.77 11.41
CA LEU A 69 -0.08 2.83 12.41
C LEU A 69 -1.47 3.00 13.06
N PRO A 70 -1.61 2.77 14.38
CA PRO A 70 -2.88 2.98 15.08
C PRO A 70 -3.46 4.37 14.89
N SER A 71 -2.62 5.42 14.94
CA SER A 71 -3.05 6.81 14.77
C SER A 71 -3.68 7.09 13.40
N MET A 72 -3.23 6.40 12.35
CA MET A 72 -3.83 6.50 11.01
C MET A 72 -5.23 5.89 10.99
N ILE A 73 -5.37 4.69 11.58
CA ILE A 73 -6.66 3.99 11.66
C ILE A 73 -7.66 4.71 12.55
N GLU A 74 -7.22 5.35 13.63
CA GLU A 74 -8.06 6.20 14.47
C GLU A 74 -8.68 7.35 13.68
N ILE A 75 -7.88 8.08 12.90
CA ILE A 75 -8.38 9.17 12.04
C ILE A 75 -9.31 8.61 10.96
N ALA A 76 -8.92 7.52 10.29
CA ALA A 76 -9.72 6.88 9.25
C ALA A 76 -11.10 6.48 9.74
N THR A 77 -11.16 5.87 10.92
CA THR A 77 -12.43 5.44 11.53
C THR A 77 -13.29 6.63 11.96
N ALA A 78 -12.67 7.71 12.45
CA ALA A 78 -13.39 8.88 12.94
C ALA A 78 -13.91 9.80 11.82
N LYS A 79 -13.14 10.00 10.74
CA LYS A 79 -13.44 10.99 9.70
C LYS A 79 -13.89 10.38 8.38
N ASN A 80 -13.43 9.16 8.08
CA ASN A 80 -13.56 8.52 6.76
C ASN A 80 -14.37 7.21 6.86
N CYS A 81 -15.39 7.18 7.71
CA CYS A 81 -16.23 6.01 7.87
C CYS A 81 -17.21 5.84 6.70
N HIS A 82 -17.47 4.59 6.31
CA HIS A 82 -18.46 4.25 5.30
C HIS A 82 -19.01 2.85 5.57
N PRO A 83 -20.31 2.56 5.35
CA PRO A 83 -20.91 1.25 5.69
C PRO A 83 -20.28 0.03 5.02
N LYS A 84 -19.55 0.24 3.91
CA LYS A 84 -18.84 -0.82 3.17
C LYS A 84 -17.34 -0.87 3.45
N VAL A 85 -16.81 0.02 4.29
CA VAL A 85 -15.37 0.13 4.56
C VAL A 85 -15.09 -0.30 5.99
N GLU A 86 -14.13 -1.19 6.16
CA GLU A 86 -13.64 -1.62 7.46
C GLU A 86 -12.15 -1.34 7.58
N TYR A 87 -11.79 -0.61 8.63
CA TYR A 87 -10.41 -0.25 8.92
C TYR A 87 -9.79 -1.20 9.95
N TYR A 88 -8.55 -1.62 9.70
CA TYR A 88 -7.81 -2.50 10.59
C TYR A 88 -6.37 -2.02 10.78
N ILE A 89 -5.89 -2.12 12.02
CA ILE A 89 -4.47 -2.01 12.32
C ILE A 89 -3.82 -3.35 11.94
N ALA A 90 -2.95 -3.34 10.93
CA ALA A 90 -2.24 -4.51 10.45
C ALA A 90 -0.89 -4.12 9.83
N ASP A 91 0.20 -4.74 10.29
CA ASP A 91 1.50 -4.60 9.64
C ASP A 91 1.61 -5.62 8.50
N PHE A 92 1.71 -5.13 7.26
CA PHE A 92 1.81 -5.98 6.08
C PHE A 92 3.15 -6.73 5.96
N ASN A 93 4.15 -6.40 6.80
CA ASN A 93 5.34 -7.22 6.98
C ASN A 93 5.06 -8.49 7.81
N ASP A 94 3.99 -8.50 8.61
CA ASP A 94 3.55 -9.66 9.37
C ASP A 94 2.44 -10.41 8.62
N ARG A 95 2.81 -11.53 8.01
CA ARG A 95 1.87 -12.41 7.30
C ARG A 95 0.68 -12.82 8.16
N SER A 96 0.87 -13.04 9.46
CA SER A 96 -0.22 -13.50 10.34
C SER A 96 -1.31 -12.45 10.51
N ALA A 97 -0.97 -11.16 10.33
CA ALA A 97 -1.92 -10.06 10.43
C ALA A 97 -2.98 -10.07 9.30
N VAL A 98 -2.69 -10.74 8.17
CA VAL A 98 -3.57 -10.75 6.99
C VAL A 98 -4.02 -12.15 6.55
N GLU A 99 -3.54 -13.22 7.19
CA GLU A 99 -3.83 -14.62 6.78
C GLU A 99 -5.34 -14.94 6.73
N ARG A 100 -6.16 -14.25 7.54
CA ARG A 100 -7.62 -14.42 7.55
C ARG A 100 -8.33 -14.08 6.24
N TRP A 101 -7.68 -13.35 5.33
CA TRP A 101 -8.24 -12.95 4.02
C TRP A 101 -7.61 -13.70 2.85
N LYS A 102 -6.87 -14.77 3.12
CA LYS A 102 -6.16 -15.54 2.10
C LYS A 102 -7.12 -16.10 1.06
N GLY A 103 -6.88 -15.77 -0.21
CA GLY A 103 -7.69 -16.23 -1.34
C GLY A 103 -9.08 -15.59 -1.43
N GLU A 104 -9.36 -14.53 -0.68
CA GLU A 104 -10.69 -13.88 -0.63
C GLU A 104 -10.73 -12.57 -1.43
N ILE A 105 -9.57 -11.96 -1.70
CA ILE A 105 -9.50 -10.60 -2.23
C ILE A 105 -9.64 -10.61 -3.74
N THR A 106 -10.59 -9.84 -4.25
CA THR A 106 -10.85 -9.73 -5.70
C THR A 106 -10.00 -8.65 -6.35
N LYS A 107 -9.72 -7.56 -5.61
CA LYS A 107 -8.89 -6.43 -6.05
C LYS A 107 -8.06 -5.94 -4.86
N LEU A 108 -6.75 -5.81 -5.03
CA LEU A 108 -5.86 -5.23 -4.02
C LEU A 108 -5.24 -3.94 -4.55
N ILE A 109 -5.39 -2.84 -3.81
CA ILE A 109 -4.81 -1.55 -4.15
C ILE A 109 -3.81 -1.19 -3.06
N SER A 110 -2.69 -0.61 -3.47
CA SER A 110 -1.77 0.02 -2.54
C SER A 110 -1.18 1.28 -3.14
N VAL A 111 -1.28 2.39 -2.40
CA VAL A 111 -0.78 3.69 -2.83
C VAL A 111 0.24 4.18 -1.82
N ASN A 112 1.45 4.48 -2.29
CA ASN A 112 2.57 5.02 -1.51
C ASN A 112 2.94 4.21 -0.25
N CYS A 113 2.72 2.89 -0.26
CA CYS A 113 3.04 2.01 0.89
C CYS A 113 4.23 1.08 0.64
N PHE A 114 4.28 0.38 -0.50
CA PHE A 114 5.19 -0.77 -0.69
C PHE A 114 6.68 -0.42 -0.61
N HIS A 115 7.05 0.84 -0.84
CA HIS A 115 8.42 1.31 -0.68
C HIS A 115 8.88 1.42 0.79
N TRP A 116 7.95 1.37 1.75
CA TRP A 116 8.24 1.31 3.19
C TRP A 116 8.38 -0.11 3.74
N LEU A 117 7.95 -1.12 2.99
CA LEU A 117 7.98 -2.52 3.43
C LEU A 117 9.42 -3.04 3.39
N LYS A 118 9.79 -3.85 4.40
CA LYS A 118 11.18 -4.31 4.59
C LYS A 118 11.58 -5.33 3.54
N ASP A 119 10.71 -6.31 3.32
CA ASP A 119 10.92 -7.41 2.38
C ASP A 119 9.83 -7.35 1.31
N GLN A 120 10.05 -6.48 0.32
CA GLN A 120 9.08 -6.21 -0.74
C GLN A 120 8.73 -7.49 -1.53
N GLU A 121 9.71 -8.38 -1.75
CA GLU A 121 9.49 -9.65 -2.44
C GLU A 121 8.50 -10.53 -1.68
N LYS A 122 8.71 -10.74 -0.37
CA LYS A 122 7.75 -11.49 0.45
C LYS A 122 6.39 -10.80 0.52
N CYS A 123 6.35 -9.47 0.55
CA CYS A 123 5.09 -8.74 0.54
C CYS A 123 4.33 -8.88 -0.79
N PHE A 124 5.01 -8.91 -1.94
CA PHE A 124 4.36 -9.21 -3.22
C PHE A 124 3.88 -10.67 -3.29
N GLN A 125 4.64 -11.62 -2.76
CA GLN A 125 4.19 -13.00 -2.62
C GLN A 125 2.97 -13.12 -1.70
N LEU A 126 2.89 -12.29 -0.66
CA LEU A 126 1.74 -12.20 0.23
C LEU A 126 0.51 -11.65 -0.50
N VAL A 127 0.66 -10.57 -1.29
CA VAL A 127 -0.40 -10.06 -2.17
C VAL A 127 -0.97 -11.17 -3.04
N TYR A 128 -0.10 -11.94 -3.71
CA TYR A 128 -0.53 -13.06 -4.54
C TYR A 128 -1.36 -14.10 -3.76
N ASN A 129 -1.00 -14.39 -2.51
CA ASN A 129 -1.73 -15.34 -1.67
C ASN A 129 -3.07 -14.81 -1.16
N LEU A 130 -3.21 -13.49 -1.00
CA LEU A 130 -4.46 -12.85 -0.59
C LEU A 130 -5.49 -12.84 -1.73
N LEU A 131 -5.03 -12.77 -2.97
CA LEU A 131 -5.91 -12.75 -4.15
C LEU A 131 -6.59 -14.11 -4.37
N GLN A 132 -7.88 -14.06 -4.68
CA GLN A 132 -8.60 -15.21 -5.24
C GLN A 132 -8.10 -15.53 -6.66
N PRO A 133 -8.46 -16.69 -7.25
CA PRO A 133 -8.26 -16.93 -8.68
C PRO A 133 -8.87 -15.83 -9.55
N GLY A 134 -8.07 -15.23 -10.45
CA GLY A 134 -8.48 -14.08 -11.25
C GLY A 134 -8.67 -12.79 -10.43
N GLY A 135 -8.08 -12.71 -9.24
CA GLY A 135 -7.92 -11.46 -8.50
C GLY A 135 -6.77 -10.62 -9.10
N GLU A 136 -6.86 -9.31 -8.94
CA GLU A 136 -5.88 -8.37 -9.50
C GLU A 136 -5.32 -7.45 -8.41
N ALA A 137 -4.08 -7.01 -8.58
CA ALA A 137 -3.45 -6.04 -7.70
C ALA A 137 -2.86 -4.87 -8.50
N ALA A 138 -2.93 -3.67 -7.94
CA ALA A 138 -2.26 -2.49 -8.48
C ALA A 138 -1.61 -1.70 -7.35
N CYS A 139 -0.31 -1.51 -7.48
CA CYS A 139 0.53 -0.83 -6.50
C CYS A 139 1.16 0.40 -7.15
N TYR A 140 0.94 1.58 -6.57
CA TYR A 140 1.60 2.83 -6.95
C TYR A 140 2.61 3.20 -5.86
N PHE A 141 3.90 3.15 -6.14
CA PHE A 141 4.95 3.43 -5.15
C PHE A 141 6.25 3.87 -5.81
N LEU A 142 7.15 4.43 -4.99
CA LEU A 142 8.46 4.89 -5.44
C LEU A 142 9.42 3.71 -5.56
N LEU A 143 9.94 3.45 -6.76
CA LEU A 143 10.97 2.41 -7.01
C LEU A 143 12.37 2.87 -6.57
N GLY A 144 12.62 4.17 -6.60
CA GLY A 144 13.87 4.81 -6.20
C GLY A 144 13.69 6.32 -6.24
N SER A 145 14.36 7.05 -5.35
CA SER A 145 14.27 8.50 -5.33
C SER A 145 15.56 9.10 -4.79
N TYR A 146 16.04 10.16 -5.44
CA TYR A 146 17.17 10.95 -4.93
C TYR A 146 16.92 11.50 -3.52
N PHE A 147 15.65 11.61 -3.11
CA PHE A 147 15.31 11.95 -1.74
C PHE A 147 15.68 10.82 -0.77
N TYR A 148 15.52 9.54 -1.13
CA TYR A 148 16.01 8.44 -0.30
C TYR A 148 17.53 8.46 -0.18
N ASP A 149 18.24 8.64 -1.29
CA ASP A 149 19.70 8.73 -1.27
C ASP A 149 20.18 9.93 -0.45
N ALA A 150 19.52 11.09 -0.62
CA ALA A 150 19.77 12.28 0.18
C ALA A 150 19.47 12.05 1.66
N MET A 151 18.37 11.39 2.01
CA MET A 151 18.03 11.07 3.40
C MET A 151 19.06 10.13 4.04
N ILE A 152 19.56 9.13 3.30
CA ILE A 152 20.65 8.25 3.76
C ILE A 152 21.93 9.05 3.99
N GLN A 153 22.25 9.99 3.09
CA GLN A 153 23.42 10.87 3.23
C GLN A 153 23.29 11.82 4.42
N ILE A 154 22.16 12.50 4.57
CA ILE A 154 21.89 13.42 5.69
C ILE A 154 21.90 12.66 7.03
N LYS A 155 21.35 11.43 7.07
CA LYS A 155 21.44 10.56 8.25
C LYS A 155 22.90 10.23 8.62
N SER A 156 23.77 10.11 7.62
CA SER A 156 25.18 9.79 7.81
C SER A 156 26.03 11.02 8.12
N ASP A 157 25.47 12.24 8.02
CA ASP A 157 26.13 13.50 8.36
C ASP A 157 26.14 13.68 9.90
N PRO A 158 27.33 13.77 10.53
CA PRO A 158 27.45 13.95 11.98
C PRO A 158 26.71 15.17 12.53
N LYS A 159 26.50 16.21 11.71
CA LYS A 159 25.77 17.41 12.10
C LYS A 159 24.28 17.16 12.30
N TRP A 160 23.71 16.24 11.53
CA TRP A 160 22.25 16.03 11.46
C TRP A 160 21.80 14.68 12.02
N LYS A 161 22.73 13.73 12.17
CA LYS A 161 22.47 12.36 12.62
C LYS A 161 21.68 12.31 13.93
N ASP A 162 22.13 13.01 14.97
CA ASP A 162 21.48 12.95 16.30
C ASP A 162 20.06 13.54 16.29
N HIS A 163 19.82 14.54 15.44
CA HIS A 163 18.49 15.15 15.27
C HIS A 163 17.52 14.25 14.48
N LEU A 164 18.03 13.48 13.51
CA LEU A 164 17.23 12.62 12.65
C LEU A 164 17.03 11.21 13.24
N GLU A 165 17.92 10.72 14.10
CA GLU A 165 17.70 9.49 14.86
C GLU A 165 16.42 9.60 15.70
N ALA A 166 16.19 10.73 16.36
CA ALA A 166 14.96 10.98 17.13
C ALA A 166 13.68 10.96 16.27
N LEU A 167 13.76 11.33 14.99
CA LEU A 167 12.61 11.34 14.06
C LEU A 167 12.31 9.97 13.44
N MET A 168 13.27 9.03 13.45
CA MET A 168 13.15 7.74 12.75
C MET A 168 13.35 6.51 13.63
N THR A 169 13.51 6.65 14.95
CA THR A 169 13.60 5.51 15.87
C THR A 169 12.25 4.80 16.00
N ILE A 170 11.95 3.89 15.07
CA ILE A 170 11.44 2.52 15.30
C ILE A 170 11.78 1.69 14.04
N SER A 171 12.53 0.62 14.30
CA SER A 171 13.04 -0.46 13.43
C SER A 171 14.24 -0.13 12.52
N SER A 172 15.42 -0.03 13.13
CA SER A 172 16.65 -0.49 12.48
C SER A 172 16.76 -2.01 12.64
N THR A 173 16.62 -2.74 11.53
CA THR A 173 17.42 -3.92 11.21
C THR A 173 17.33 -4.11 9.70
N ASP A 174 18.43 -3.75 9.05
CA ASP A 174 18.91 -4.09 7.70
C ASP A 174 17.90 -4.21 6.55
N ALA A 175 17.88 -3.18 5.71
CA ALA A 175 17.46 -3.29 4.31
C ALA A 175 18.42 -2.47 3.43
N THR A 176 19.45 -3.12 2.90
CA THR A 176 20.21 -2.59 1.76
C THR A 176 19.36 -2.78 0.50
N CYS A 177 18.75 -1.69 0.02
CA CYS A 177 18.02 -1.67 -1.24
C CYS A 177 19.01 -1.71 -2.41
N THR A 178 19.39 -2.91 -2.86
CA THR A 178 20.20 -3.09 -4.09
C THR A 178 19.71 -4.20 -5.02
N GLY A 179 18.58 -4.86 -4.73
CA GLY A 179 18.11 -6.03 -5.48
C GLY A 179 16.93 -5.83 -6.46
N VAL A 180 16.27 -4.66 -6.47
CA VAL A 180 14.88 -4.56 -6.98
C VAL A 180 14.76 -4.69 -8.51
N HIS A 181 15.81 -4.47 -9.29
CA HIS A 181 15.69 -4.42 -10.76
C HIS A 181 15.61 -5.79 -11.46
N HIS A 182 16.19 -6.86 -10.91
CA HIS A 182 16.26 -8.14 -11.63
C HIS A 182 15.14 -9.11 -11.28
N HIS A 183 14.60 -9.07 -10.05
CA HIS A 183 13.52 -9.97 -9.59
C HIS A 183 12.10 -9.49 -9.98
N PHE A 184 11.93 -8.19 -10.28
CA PHE A 184 10.63 -7.62 -10.64
C PHE A 184 10.02 -8.28 -11.90
N TRP A 185 10.86 -8.69 -12.85
CA TRP A 185 10.41 -9.37 -14.08
C TRP A 185 9.92 -10.80 -13.85
N GLN A 186 10.49 -11.54 -12.89
CA GLN A 186 10.10 -12.93 -12.64
C GLN A 186 8.72 -13.03 -11.94
N ILE A 187 8.44 -12.13 -11.00
CA ILE A 187 7.15 -12.09 -10.29
C ILE A 187 6.01 -11.77 -11.27
N PHE A 188 6.19 -10.77 -12.16
CA PHE A 188 5.19 -10.46 -13.19
C PHE A 188 4.97 -11.61 -14.18
N SER A 189 6.02 -12.33 -14.57
CA SER A 189 5.86 -13.50 -15.46
C SER A 189 5.10 -14.67 -14.80
N SER A 190 5.28 -14.89 -13.50
CA SER A 190 4.55 -15.93 -12.77
C SER A 190 3.08 -15.56 -12.50
N ALA A 191 2.76 -14.26 -12.44
CA ALA A 191 1.39 -13.77 -12.32
C ALA A 191 0.61 -13.95 -13.64
N THR A 192 1.27 -13.86 -14.80
CA THR A 192 0.63 -14.09 -16.10
C THR A 192 0.23 -15.55 -16.34
N ASP A 193 0.87 -16.53 -15.68
CA ASP A 193 0.58 -17.95 -15.90
C ASP A 193 -0.78 -18.42 -15.35
N LYS A 194 -1.42 -17.64 -14.47
CA LYS A 194 -2.82 -17.87 -14.04
C LYS A 194 -3.86 -17.10 -14.85
N VAL A 195 -3.44 -16.25 -15.79
CA VAL A 195 -4.34 -15.49 -16.67
C VAL A 195 -4.73 -16.30 -17.92
N LEU A 196 -4.03 -17.42 -18.19
CA LEU A 196 -4.19 -18.24 -19.38
C LEU A 196 -4.61 -19.71 -19.15
N SER A 197 -5.04 -20.07 -17.93
CA SER A 197 -5.60 -21.40 -17.61
C SER A 197 -7.05 -21.31 -17.17
#